data_AF-A0AAW0M3G5-F1
#
_entry.id   AF-A0AAW0M3G5-F1
#
_cell.length_a   1.000
_cell.length_b   1.000
_cell.length_c   1.000
_cell.angle_alpha   90.00
_cell.angle_beta   90.00
_cell.angle_gamma   90.00
#
_symmetry.space_group_name_H-M   'P 1'
#
loop_
_entity.id
_entity.type
_entity.pdbx_description
1 polymer ?
#
loop_
_entity_poly.entity_id
_entity_poly.type
_entity_poly.pdbx_seq_one_letter_code
_entity_poly.pdbx_strand_id
1 'polypeptide(L)'
;MQRKKTTPTSSTLTLSPKSDHWRKTFECYACKCHCNGFIYWCGTCYFELDVPCNLIPNILTHHGHEHQLLLSSIKFEHNCSCCDSKIYPIFYCTTCEIALDFKCATLS
;
A
#
# COMPACT_ATOMS: atom_id res chain seq x y z
N MET A 1 -21.97 11.78 2.95
CA MET A 1 -21.99 10.80 1.84
C MET A 1 -20.69 10.00 1.87
N GLN A 2 -20.73 8.72 2.24
CA GLN A 2 -19.54 7.86 2.27
C GLN A 2 -19.18 7.42 0.85
N ARG A 3 -17.97 7.72 0.40
CA ARG A 3 -17.45 7.23 -0.88
C ARG A 3 -16.99 5.79 -0.71
N LYS A 4 -17.74 4.85 -1.26
CA LYS A 4 -17.39 3.42 -1.31
C LYS A 4 -16.56 3.18 -2.57
N LYS A 5 -15.39 2.54 -2.46
CA LYS A 5 -14.59 2.12 -3.62
C LYS A 5 -14.36 0.62 -3.50
N THR A 6 -14.73 -0.12 -4.54
CA THR A 6 -14.65 -1.58 -4.61
C THR A 6 -13.33 -1.95 -5.30
N THR A 7 -12.43 -2.64 -4.60
CA THR A 7 -11.24 -3.29 -5.18
C THR A 7 -11.44 -4.82 -5.20
N PRO A 8 -10.71 -5.60 -6.03
CA PRO A 8 -11.08 -6.98 -6.41
C PRO A 8 -10.89 -8.05 -5.32
N THR A 9 -10.78 -7.68 -4.05
CA THR A 9 -10.87 -8.59 -2.91
C THR A 9 -11.86 -8.00 -1.91
N SER A 10 -12.98 -8.69 -1.75
CA SER A 10 -14.24 -8.23 -1.14
C SER A 10 -14.14 -7.89 0.35
N SER A 11 -13.52 -6.75 0.69
CA SER A 11 -13.56 -6.15 2.02
C SER A 11 -13.97 -4.69 1.92
N THR A 12 -15.06 -4.30 2.59
CA THR A 12 -15.49 -2.89 2.62
C THR A 12 -14.49 -2.08 3.44
N LEU A 13 -13.70 -1.23 2.78
CA LEU A 13 -12.83 -0.26 3.44
C LEU A 13 -13.67 0.92 3.95
N THR A 14 -13.49 1.27 5.22
CA THR A 14 -14.16 2.43 5.83
C THR A 14 -13.16 3.56 6.03
N LEU A 15 -13.49 4.76 5.56
CA LEU A 15 -12.71 5.97 5.81
C LEU A 15 -13.12 6.59 7.15
N SER A 16 -12.17 6.80 8.05
CA SER A 16 -12.42 7.40 9.37
C SER A 16 -11.22 8.20 9.85
N PRO A 17 -11.42 9.24 10.68
CA PRO A 17 -10.30 9.86 11.39
C PRO A 17 -9.67 8.82 12.33
N LYS A 18 -8.35 8.85 12.46
CA LYS A 18 -7.65 8.08 13.50
C LYS A 18 -7.94 8.75 14.85
N SER A 19 -8.93 8.23 15.57
CA SER A 19 -9.47 8.85 16.79
C SER A 19 -9.20 8.02 18.06
N ASP A 20 -8.14 7.22 18.07
CA ASP A 20 -7.68 6.64 19.32
C ASP A 20 -7.03 7.75 20.14
N HIS A 21 -7.70 8.17 21.22
CA HIS A 21 -7.29 9.27 22.11
C HIS A 21 -5.83 9.14 22.64
N TRP A 22 -5.23 7.95 22.52
CA TRP A 22 -3.85 7.66 22.90
C TRP A 22 -2.85 7.47 21.75
N ARG A 23 -3.30 7.31 20.49
CA ARG A 23 -2.41 7.10 19.33
C ARG A 23 -2.84 7.98 18.15
N LYS A 24 -2.23 9.16 18.07
CA LYS A 24 -2.42 10.12 16.95
C LYS A 24 -1.82 9.65 15.63
N THR A 25 -0.94 8.64 15.68
CA THR A 25 -0.23 8.09 14.53
C THR A 25 -0.49 6.60 14.40
N PHE A 26 -0.39 6.08 13.18
CA PHE A 26 -0.50 4.66 12.86
C PHE A 26 0.56 4.27 11.84
N GLU A 27 0.91 2.99 11.78
CA GLU A 27 1.76 2.47 10.71
C GLU A 27 0.89 2.06 9.52
N CYS A 28 1.09 2.73 8.38
CA CYS A 28 0.39 2.39 7.16
C CYS A 28 0.81 1.01 6.66
N TYR A 29 -0.15 0.11 6.43
CA TYR A 29 0.14 -1.26 5.99
C TYR A 29 0.93 -1.33 4.68
N ALA A 30 0.69 -0.40 3.76
CA ALA A 30 1.30 -0.39 2.43
C ALA A 30 2.76 0.09 2.43
N CYS A 31 3.03 1.28 2.99
CA CYS A 31 4.35 1.91 2.92
C CYS A 31 5.18 1.79 4.21
N LYS A 32 4.62 1.18 5.27
CA LYS A 32 5.20 1.02 6.61
C LYS A 32 5.67 2.33 7.26
N CYS A 33 5.15 3.47 6.79
CA CYS A 33 5.42 4.76 7.40
C CYS A 33 4.44 5.02 8.52
N HIS A 34 4.90 5.79 9.51
CA HIS A 34 4.02 6.37 10.50
C HIS A 34 3.25 7.53 9.86
N CYS A 35 1.96 7.35 9.69
CA CYS A 35 1.02 8.31 9.14
C CYS A 35 0.08 8.83 10.24
N ASN A 36 -0.64 9.91 9.96
CA ASN A 36 -1.62 10.52 10.85
C ASN A 36 -2.84 11.00 10.05
N GLY A 37 -3.89 11.42 10.75
CA GLY A 37 -5.10 11.96 10.11
C GLY A 37 -6.12 10.87 9.80
N PHE A 38 -6.46 10.67 8.52
CA PHE A 38 -7.51 9.74 8.11
C PHE A 38 -6.95 8.39 7.70
N ILE A 39 -7.69 7.34 8.02
CA ILE A 39 -7.36 5.95 7.66
C ILE A 39 -8.45 5.32 6.84
N TYR A 40 -8.06 4.42 5.95
CA TYR A 40 -8.92 3.34 5.48
C TYR A 40 -8.67 2.11 6.36
N TRP A 41 -9.72 1.68 7.07
CA TRP A 41 -9.69 0.47 7.89
C TRP A 41 -10.40 -0.68 7.19
N CYS A 42 -9.74 -1.84 7.13
CA CYS A 42 -10.39 -3.10 6.76
C CYS A 42 -10.81 -3.86 8.02
N GLY A 43 -12.11 -3.92 8.31
CA GLY A 43 -12.63 -4.61 9.50
C GLY A 43 -12.37 -6.12 9.57
N THR A 44 -12.15 -6.77 8.42
CA THR A 44 -11.85 -8.21 8.34
C THR A 44 -10.36 -8.51 8.25
N CYS A 45 -9.58 -7.59 7.68
CA CYS A 45 -8.14 -7.75 7.46
C CYS A 45 -7.31 -7.21 8.63
N TYR A 46 -7.90 -6.34 9.45
CA TYR A 46 -7.27 -5.66 10.59
C TYR A 46 -6.05 -4.80 10.24
N PHE A 47 -5.98 -4.29 9.00
CA PHE A 47 -4.94 -3.35 8.60
C PHE A 47 -5.49 -1.93 8.43
N GLU A 48 -4.63 -0.95 8.68
CA GLU A 48 -4.86 0.48 8.46
C GLU A 48 -4.06 0.93 7.24
N LEU A 49 -4.71 1.65 6.33
CA LEU A 49 -4.07 2.28 5.18
C LEU A 49 -4.19 3.79 5.26
N ASP A 50 -3.07 4.46 4.98
CA ASP A 50 -3.07 5.89 4.74
C ASP A 50 -3.84 6.23 3.45
N VAL A 51 -4.48 7.39 3.42
CA VAL A 51 -5.36 7.79 2.31
C VAL A 51 -4.61 7.80 0.96
N PRO A 52 -3.42 8.43 0.84
CA PRO A 52 -2.65 8.38 -0.41
C PRO A 52 -2.25 6.96 -0.80
N CYS A 53 -1.86 6.13 0.16
CA CYS A 53 -1.46 4.76 -0.10
C CYS A 53 -2.61 3.90 -0.66
N ASN A 54 -3.84 4.12 -0.19
CA ASN A 54 -5.03 3.44 -0.70
C ASN A 54 -5.46 3.93 -2.11
N LEU A 55 -4.97 5.08 -2.56
CA LEU A 55 -5.25 5.60 -3.90
C LEU A 55 -4.31 5.01 -4.96
N ILE A 56 -3.19 4.41 -4.54
CA ILE A 56 -2.24 3.74 -5.44
C ILE A 56 -2.91 2.48 -6.01
N PRO A 57 -2.94 2.31 -7.35
CA PRO A 57 -3.52 1.13 -7.97
C PRO A 57 -2.66 -0.11 -7.71
N ASN A 58 -3.29 -1.29 -7.74
CA ASN A 58 -2.58 -2.57 -7.63
C ASN A 58 -1.72 -2.88 -8.87
N ILE A 59 -1.86 -2.12 -9.95
CA ILE A 59 -1.06 -2.22 -11.16
C ILE A 59 -0.58 -0.82 -11.49
N LEU A 60 0.73 -0.63 -11.59
CA LEU A 60 1.34 0.67 -11.88
C LEU A 60 2.40 0.56 -12.98
N THR A 61 2.63 1.68 -13.65
CA THR A 61 3.72 1.88 -14.60
C THR A 61 4.73 2.79 -13.94
N HIS A 62 6.01 2.39 -13.93
CA HIS A 62 7.08 3.14 -13.26
C HIS A 62 8.01 3.75 -14.32
N HIS A 63 8.39 5.02 -14.18
CA HIS A 63 9.15 5.72 -15.24
C HIS A 63 10.51 5.07 -15.56
N GLY A 64 11.16 4.49 -14.56
CA GLY A 64 12.41 3.74 -14.73
C GLY A 64 12.23 2.26 -15.13
N HIS A 65 11.01 1.80 -15.44
CA HIS A 65 10.76 0.40 -15.79
C HIS A 65 9.63 0.23 -16.82
N GLU A 66 9.93 -0.42 -17.95
CA GLU A 66 9.00 -0.54 -19.08
C GLU A 66 7.75 -1.40 -18.77
N HIS A 67 7.91 -2.47 -17.99
CA HIS A 67 6.79 -3.37 -17.70
C HIS A 67 5.94 -2.86 -16.53
N GLN A 68 4.67 -3.28 -16.52
CA GLN A 68 3.80 -3.03 -15.39
C GLN A 68 4.28 -3.79 -14.15
N LEU A 69 4.14 -3.12 -13.00
CA LEU A 69 4.37 -3.71 -11.70
C LEU A 69 3.03 -4.04 -11.04
N LEU A 70 2.91 -5.25 -10.53
CA LEU A 70 1.70 -5.76 -9.88
C LEU A 70 1.93 -5.83 -8.37
N LEU A 71 0.92 -5.45 -7.60
CA LEU A 71 0.96 -5.59 -6.15
C LEU A 71 0.91 -7.07 -5.77
N SER A 72 1.93 -7.53 -5.04
CA SER A 72 2.01 -8.91 -4.58
C SER A 72 0.88 -9.26 -3.61
N SER A 73 0.23 -10.39 -3.86
CA SER A 73 -0.72 -11.01 -2.93
C SER A 73 -0.03 -11.88 -1.85
N ILE A 74 1.27 -12.14 -2.02
CA ILE A 74 2.06 -12.96 -1.11
C ILE A 74 2.44 -12.11 0.10
N LYS A 75 2.11 -12.61 1.30
CA LYS A 75 2.43 -11.96 2.57
C LYS A 75 3.83 -12.36 3.06
N PHE A 76 4.84 -12.11 2.23
CA PHE A 76 6.23 -12.34 2.57
C PHE A 76 7.06 -11.11 2.24
N GLU A 77 8.08 -10.86 3.06
CA GLU A 77 8.96 -9.72 2.86
C GLU A 77 9.89 -9.94 1.66
N HIS A 78 9.98 -8.94 0.81
CA HIS A 78 10.91 -8.91 -0.32
C HIS A 78 11.79 -7.67 -0.21
N ASN A 79 13.00 -7.76 -0.76
CA ASN A 79 13.88 -6.61 -0.89
C ASN A 79 13.42 -5.73 -2.05
N CYS A 80 13.32 -4.44 -1.80
CA CYS A 80 13.14 -3.47 -2.85
C CYS A 80 14.42 -3.35 -3.69
N SER A 81 14.32 -3.51 -5.01
CA SER A 81 15.44 -3.39 -5.96
C SER A 81 16.09 -2.01 -6.03
N CYS A 82 15.49 -0.97 -5.43
CA CYS A 82 15.98 0.40 -5.47
C CYS A 82 16.63 0.85 -4.16
N CYS A 83 16.06 0.48 -3.01
CA CYS A 83 16.50 0.96 -1.70
C CYS A 83 16.88 -0.18 -0.73
N ASP A 84 16.87 -1.43 -1.20
CA ASP A 84 17.13 -2.67 -0.45
C ASP A 84 16.26 -2.92 0.78
N SER A 85 15.26 -2.06 1.03
CA SER A 85 14.33 -2.20 2.15
C SER A 85 13.55 -3.50 2.04
N LYS A 86 13.51 -4.25 3.14
CA LYS A 86 12.81 -5.53 3.22
C LYS A 86 11.40 -5.31 3.77
N ILE A 87 10.39 -5.48 2.93
CA ILE A 87 9.02 -5.02 3.20
C ILE A 87 7.97 -5.90 2.49
N TYR A 88 6.76 -5.91 3.03
CA TYR A 88 5.55 -6.37 2.35
C TYR A 88 4.38 -5.44 2.73
N PRO A 89 3.40 -5.19 1.85
CA PRO A 89 3.33 -5.66 0.47
C PRO A 89 4.32 -4.92 -0.45
N ILE A 90 4.62 -5.51 -1.61
CA ILE A 90 5.59 -5.01 -2.60
C ILE A 90 4.98 -5.08 -4.01
N PHE A 91 5.42 -4.19 -4.90
CA PHE A 91 5.11 -4.26 -6.32
C PHE A 91 6.16 -5.08 -7.04
N TYR A 92 5.77 -6.06 -7.85
CA TYR A 92 6.71 -6.92 -8.59
C TYR A 92 6.38 -6.94 -10.08
N CYS A 93 7.42 -7.01 -10.91
CA CYS A 93 7.28 -7.29 -12.32
C CYS A 93 7.19 -8.81 -12.52
N THR A 94 6.29 -9.28 -13.40
CA THR A 94 6.25 -10.70 -13.78
C THR A 94 7.24 -11.06 -14.88
N THR A 95 7.76 -10.05 -15.59
CA THR A 95 8.67 -10.22 -16.73
C THR A 95 10.14 -10.05 -16.33
N CYS A 96 10.39 -9.22 -15.31
CA CYS A 96 11.72 -8.89 -14.82
C CYS A 96 11.82 -9.19 -13.32
N GLU A 97 13.04 -9.31 -12.81
CA GLU A 97 13.31 -9.53 -11.37
C GLU A 97 13.28 -8.22 -10.56
N ILE A 98 12.40 -7.28 -10.94
CA ILE A 98 12.26 -5.99 -10.26
C ILE A 98 11.11 -6.07 -9.25
N ALA A 99 11.41 -5.68 -8.01
CA ALA A 99 10.43 -5.51 -6.96
C ALA A 99 10.62 -4.14 -6.29
N LEU A 100 9.58 -3.32 -6.23
CA LEU A 100 9.62 -1.98 -5.67
C LEU A 100 8.68 -1.86 -4.47
N ASP A 101 9.17 -1.27 -3.38
CA ASP A 101 8.29 -0.87 -2.29
C ASP A 101 7.34 0.25 -2.73
N PHE A 102 6.36 0.60 -1.89
CA PHE A 102 5.39 1.64 -2.22
C PHE A 102 6.01 3.02 -2.47
N LYS A 103 7.14 3.34 -1.83
CA LYS A 103 7.81 4.62 -1.98
C LYS A 103 8.50 4.67 -3.34
N CYS A 104 9.38 3.70 -3.61
CA CYS A 104 10.10 3.56 -4.87
C CYS A 104 9.16 3.40 -6.05
N ALA A 105 8.05 2.67 -5.90
CA ALA A 105 7.08 2.49 -6.97
C ALA A 105 6.30 3.77 -7.34
N THR A 106 6.26 4.77 -6.45
CA THR A 106 5.56 6.04 -6.67
C THR A 106 6.49 7.23 -6.88
N LEU A 107 7.80 7.05 -6.68
CA LEU A 107 8.81 8.02 -7.07
C LEU A 107 8.93 8.02 -8.60
N SER A 108 8.80 9.21 -9.20
CA SER A 108 8.90 9.43 -10.65
C SER A 108 10.31 9.84 -11.03
#